data_AF-A0A367EAB2-F1
#
_entry.id   AF-A0A367EAB2-F1
#
_cell.length_a   1.000
_cell.length_b   1.000
_cell.length_c   1.000
_cell.angle_alpha   90.00
_cell.angle_beta   90.00
_cell.angle_gamma   90.00
#
_symmetry.space_group_name_H-M   'P 1'
#
loop_
_entity.id
_entity.type
_entity.pdbx_description
1 polymer ?
#
loop_
_entity_poly.entity_id
_entity_poly.type
_entity_poly.pdbx_seq_one_letter_code
_entity_poly.pdbx_strand_id
1 'polypeptide(L)'
;MEITVLAVPDCPTGGVLRQRLDEVLDGRAGVRVEWRVVRDEGEAVRLGMVGSPTLLVNGTDPFAGGGETASVSCRLYGPEHEAVNGVPSVARLRALVDEVFAVELVAEVAGRGGRGRLAPEEGGLRAVQQAVLRAFAAHGRAPADRELDAAAEPFGVPARQVLAELDAADFLSLDGEGRLRAAYPFSPVPTDHHVRIQDGPRVWAMCAVDALGIAPMLGRDTEIRSLDPVNGREVTVYFRRGQVAWTPESAVVLASSGSCSGPAVDVCCSALNFFTDRTSAASWAENHPDMHAVPLSLRQAESLAREIFGPLLAK
;
A
#
# COMPACT_ATOMS: atom_id res chain seq x y z
N MET A 1 11.03 -9.71 -1.61
CA MET A 1 10.34 -10.32 -2.77
C MET A 1 10.88 -11.69 -3.19
N GLU A 2 9.99 -12.65 -3.47
CA GLU A 2 10.24 -13.94 -4.13
C GLU A 2 9.60 -13.97 -5.53
N ILE A 3 10.33 -14.42 -6.55
CA ILE A 3 9.83 -14.67 -7.90
C ILE A 3 9.96 -16.16 -8.19
N THR A 4 8.87 -16.85 -8.47
CA THR A 4 8.88 -18.25 -8.91
C THR A 4 8.48 -18.33 -10.37
N VAL A 5 9.31 -18.98 -11.20
CA VAL A 5 8.96 -19.28 -12.59
C VAL A 5 8.61 -20.76 -12.71
N LEU A 6 7.36 -21.03 -13.09
CA LEU A 6 6.84 -22.35 -13.38
C LEU A 6 6.95 -22.61 -14.88
N ALA A 7 7.69 -23.65 -15.26
CA ALA A 7 7.86 -24.00 -16.67
C ALA A 7 7.81 -25.52 -16.87
N VAL A 8 7.26 -25.97 -18.00
CA VAL A 8 7.41 -27.38 -18.41
C VAL A 8 8.84 -27.69 -18.84
N PRO A 9 9.25 -28.97 -18.88
CA PRO A 9 10.49 -29.37 -19.53
C PRO A 9 10.59 -28.77 -20.94
N ASP A 10 11.77 -28.26 -21.30
CA ASP A 10 12.07 -27.72 -22.62
C ASP A 10 11.12 -26.61 -23.11
N CYS A 11 10.57 -25.81 -22.18
CA CYS A 11 9.71 -24.68 -22.51
C CYS A 11 10.38 -23.73 -23.54
N PRO A 12 9.79 -23.54 -24.74
CA PRO A 12 10.42 -22.79 -25.83
C PRO A 12 10.76 -21.33 -25.48
N THR A 13 9.95 -20.71 -24.62
CA THR A 13 10.09 -19.30 -24.22
C THR A 13 10.75 -19.13 -22.86
N GLY A 14 11.10 -20.21 -22.16
CA GLY A 14 11.71 -20.17 -20.82
C GLY A 14 13.08 -19.47 -20.79
N GLY A 15 13.90 -19.68 -21.83
CA GLY A 15 15.19 -19.00 -21.97
C GLY A 15 15.05 -17.48 -22.16
N VAL A 16 14.05 -17.06 -22.94
CA VAL A 16 13.77 -15.63 -23.18
C VAL A 16 13.33 -14.95 -21.89
N LEU A 17 12.44 -15.59 -21.12
CA LEU A 17 12.01 -15.04 -19.82
C LEU A 17 13.17 -14.93 -18.83
N ARG A 18 14.07 -15.92 -18.80
CA ARG A 18 15.28 -15.87 -17.96
C ARG A 18 16.14 -14.66 -18.29
N GLN A 19 16.49 -14.47 -19.56
CA GLN A 19 17.31 -13.33 -19.99
C GLN A 19 16.67 -11.99 -19.59
N ARG A 20 15.36 -11.84 -19.76
CA ARG A 20 14.67 -10.60 -19.40
C ARG A 20 14.61 -10.37 -17.89
N LEU A 21 14.44 -11.42 -17.10
CA LEU A 21 14.50 -11.32 -15.64
C LEU A 21 15.90 -10.93 -15.17
N ASP A 22 16.94 -11.54 -15.74
CA ASP A 22 18.32 -11.19 -15.41
C ASP A 22 18.60 -9.71 -15.71
N GLU A 23 18.11 -9.18 -16.84
CA GLU A 23 18.23 -7.75 -17.19
C GLU A 23 17.43 -6.83 -16.24
N VAL A 24 16.24 -7.24 -15.80
CA VAL A 24 15.41 -6.45 -14.88
C VAL A 24 16.00 -6.41 -13.48
N LEU A 25 16.62 -7.52 -13.06
CA LEU A 25 17.13 -7.73 -11.71
C LEU A 25 18.61 -7.37 -11.56
N ASP A 26 19.30 -7.03 -12.65
CA ASP A 26 20.69 -6.60 -12.60
C ASP A 26 20.88 -5.43 -11.63
N GLY A 27 21.84 -5.57 -10.71
CA GLY A 27 22.09 -4.60 -9.64
C GLY A 27 21.05 -4.53 -8.51
N ARG A 28 19.98 -5.35 -8.53
CA ARG A 28 18.95 -5.35 -7.48
C ARG A 28 19.20 -6.41 -6.42
N ALA A 29 19.40 -5.96 -5.17
CA ALA A 29 19.43 -6.84 -4.01
C ALA A 29 18.01 -7.18 -3.52
N GLY A 30 17.85 -8.26 -2.75
CA GLY A 30 16.59 -8.59 -2.07
C GLY A 30 15.53 -9.33 -2.89
N VAL A 31 15.86 -9.78 -4.11
CA VAL A 31 15.01 -10.64 -4.94
C VAL A 31 15.56 -12.05 -4.99
N ARG A 32 14.74 -13.04 -4.62
CA ARG A 32 15.05 -14.45 -4.83
C ARG A 32 14.26 -14.99 -6.02
N VAL A 33 14.95 -15.50 -7.03
CA VAL A 33 14.32 -16.14 -8.19
C VAL A 33 14.45 -17.66 -8.09
N GLU A 34 13.32 -18.37 -8.07
CA GLU A 34 13.27 -19.83 -8.12
C GLU A 34 12.67 -20.31 -9.45
N TRP A 35 13.28 -21.32 -10.06
CA TRP A 35 12.75 -21.97 -11.25
C TRP A 35 12.25 -23.36 -10.87
N ARG A 36 10.96 -23.63 -11.12
CA ARG A 36 10.34 -24.93 -10.87
C ARG A 36 9.88 -25.56 -12.18
N VAL A 37 10.29 -26.81 -12.37
CA VAL A 37 9.87 -27.61 -13.53
C VAL A 37 8.57 -28.32 -13.19
N VAL A 38 7.52 -28.03 -13.95
CA VAL A 38 6.18 -28.63 -13.79
C VAL A 38 5.99 -29.74 -14.82
N ARG A 39 5.74 -30.97 -14.37
CA ARG A 39 5.74 -32.15 -15.25
C ARG A 39 4.35 -32.61 -15.68
N ASP A 40 3.32 -32.30 -14.90
CA ASP A 40 1.97 -32.76 -15.15
C ASP A 40 0.90 -31.73 -14.74
N GLU A 41 -0.33 -31.96 -15.20
CA GLU A 41 -1.48 -31.08 -14.92
C GLU A 41 -1.82 -31.01 -13.42
N GLY A 42 -1.61 -32.09 -12.67
CA GLY A 42 -1.87 -32.11 -11.23
C GLY A 42 -0.92 -31.17 -10.49
N GLU A 43 0.35 -31.13 -10.89
CA GLU A 43 1.35 -30.18 -10.40
C GLU A 43 1.03 -28.75 -10.86
N ALA A 44 0.59 -28.56 -12.10
CA ALA A 44 0.14 -27.26 -12.60
C ALA A 44 -1.01 -26.70 -11.76
N VAL A 45 -2.01 -27.52 -11.40
CA VAL A 45 -3.12 -27.12 -10.52
C VAL A 45 -2.61 -26.74 -9.13
N ARG A 46 -1.76 -27.57 -8.51
CA ARG A 46 -1.24 -27.31 -7.15
C ARG A 46 -0.43 -26.04 -7.06
N LEU A 47 0.29 -25.70 -8.13
CA LEU A 47 1.18 -24.53 -8.18
C LEU A 47 0.52 -23.31 -8.82
N GLY A 48 -0.73 -23.41 -9.29
CA GLY A 48 -1.43 -22.31 -9.95
C GLY A 48 -0.87 -21.94 -11.33
N MET A 49 -0.23 -22.88 -12.03
CA MET A 49 0.32 -22.66 -13.37
C MET A 49 -0.79 -22.63 -14.41
N VAL A 50 -1.04 -21.47 -15.02
CA VAL A 50 -2.03 -21.29 -16.11
C VAL A 50 -1.44 -21.48 -17.51
N GLY A 51 -0.14 -21.79 -17.60
CA GLY A 51 0.59 -22.13 -18.82
C GLY A 51 2.10 -21.89 -18.67
N SER A 52 2.91 -22.42 -19.59
CA SER A 52 4.38 -22.32 -19.54
C SER A 52 4.92 -21.16 -20.39
N PRO A 53 5.83 -20.31 -19.87
CA PRO A 53 6.16 -20.15 -18.46
C PRO A 53 5.10 -19.29 -17.75
N THR A 54 4.81 -19.61 -16.49
CA THR A 54 4.04 -18.75 -15.57
C THR A 54 5.00 -18.13 -14.57
N LEU A 55 4.92 -16.81 -14.42
CA LEU A 55 5.67 -16.07 -13.41
C LEU A 55 4.75 -15.80 -12.23
N LEU A 56 5.19 -16.22 -11.05
CA LEU A 56 4.55 -15.90 -9.77
C LEU A 56 5.44 -14.91 -9.02
N VAL A 57 4.84 -13.86 -8.46
CA VAL A 57 5.48 -12.96 -7.51
C VAL A 57 4.84 -13.16 -6.15
N ASN A 58 5.65 -13.49 -5.14
CA ASN A 58 5.18 -13.84 -3.79
C ASN A 58 4.01 -14.86 -3.84
N GLY A 59 4.10 -15.83 -4.75
CA GLY A 59 3.10 -16.88 -4.96
C GLY A 59 1.88 -16.51 -5.81
N THR A 60 1.74 -15.26 -6.27
CA THR A 60 0.60 -14.79 -7.07
C THR A 60 0.99 -14.52 -8.52
N ASP A 61 0.16 -14.92 -9.48
CA ASP A 61 0.34 -14.61 -10.90
C ASP A 61 -0.16 -13.18 -11.22
N PRO A 62 0.74 -12.22 -11.54
CA PRO A 62 0.33 -10.84 -11.79
C PRO A 62 -0.25 -10.61 -13.19
N PHE A 63 -0.26 -11.63 -14.05
CA PHE A 63 -0.74 -11.59 -15.42
C PHE A 63 -2.01 -12.43 -15.63
N ALA A 64 -2.61 -12.94 -14.55
CA ALA A 64 -3.86 -13.69 -14.63
C ALA A 64 -5.05 -12.75 -14.94
N GLY A 65 -5.82 -13.07 -15.97
CA GLY A 65 -7.03 -12.34 -16.36
C GLY A 65 -8.30 -12.80 -15.61
N GLY A 66 -8.25 -13.93 -14.91
CA GLY A 66 -9.36 -14.51 -14.17
C GLY A 66 -10.15 -15.53 -15.01
N GLY A 67 -10.41 -16.70 -14.43
CA GLY A 67 -11.10 -17.80 -15.10
C GLY A 67 -10.20 -18.70 -15.95
N GLU A 68 -8.88 -18.48 -15.94
CA GLU A 68 -7.92 -19.39 -16.58
C GLU A 68 -7.84 -20.71 -15.84
N THR A 69 -7.82 -21.81 -16.59
CA THR A 69 -7.59 -23.14 -16.05
C THR A 69 -6.10 -23.44 -15.99
N ALA A 70 -5.68 -24.12 -14.92
CA ALA A 70 -4.31 -24.60 -14.82
C ALA A 70 -3.96 -25.48 -16.04
N SER A 71 -2.75 -25.29 -16.59
CA SER A 71 -2.34 -25.90 -17.84
C SER A 71 -0.83 -26.06 -17.93
N VAL A 72 -0.39 -27.16 -18.53
CA VAL A 72 1.00 -27.42 -18.93
C VAL A 72 1.31 -26.94 -20.35
N SER A 73 0.34 -26.34 -21.04
CA SER A 73 0.53 -25.80 -22.40
C SER A 73 1.25 -24.46 -22.39
N CYS A 74 1.74 -23.99 -23.54
CA CYS A 74 2.35 -22.66 -23.65
C CYS A 74 1.37 -21.55 -23.22
N ARG A 75 1.84 -20.63 -22.38
CA ARG A 75 1.08 -19.44 -22.02
C ARG A 75 1.15 -18.42 -23.13
N LEU A 76 0.00 -17.81 -23.43
CA LEU A 76 -0.09 -16.65 -24.31
C LEU A 76 -0.36 -15.42 -23.45
N TYR A 77 0.57 -14.47 -23.49
CA TYR A 77 0.41 -13.17 -22.83
C TYR A 77 -0.27 -12.21 -23.81
N GLY A 78 -1.31 -11.53 -23.36
CA GLY A 78 -2.04 -10.57 -24.18
C GLY A 78 -1.23 -9.31 -24.52
N PRO A 79 -1.68 -8.53 -25.52
CA PRO A 79 -1.02 -7.29 -25.94
C PRO A 79 -0.88 -6.25 -24.82
N GLU A 80 -1.75 -6.28 -23.81
CA GLU A 80 -1.71 -5.47 -22.59
C GLU A 80 -0.47 -5.72 -21.70
N HIS A 81 0.25 -6.82 -21.95
CA HIS A 81 1.51 -7.14 -21.26
C HIS A 81 2.74 -6.82 -22.10
N GLU A 82 2.56 -6.12 -23.22
CA GLU A 82 3.61 -5.78 -24.19
C GLU A 82 4.42 -7.02 -24.60
N ALA A 83 3.75 -8.17 -24.71
CA ALA A 83 4.43 -9.44 -24.86
C ALA A 83 5.14 -9.53 -26.22
N VAL A 84 6.44 -9.83 -26.19
CA VAL A 84 7.28 -10.08 -27.36
C VAL A 84 7.82 -11.50 -27.26
N ASN A 85 7.63 -12.32 -28.30
CA ASN A 85 8.02 -13.73 -28.34
C ASN A 85 7.36 -14.60 -27.26
N GLY A 86 6.08 -14.33 -26.93
CA GLY A 86 5.33 -15.12 -25.95
C GLY A 86 5.76 -14.92 -24.49
N VAL A 87 6.43 -13.81 -24.20
CA VAL A 87 6.91 -13.43 -22.86
C VAL A 87 6.67 -11.93 -22.66
N PRO A 88 6.31 -11.44 -21.45
CA PRO A 88 6.21 -10.01 -21.15
C PRO A 88 7.49 -9.23 -21.48
N SER A 89 7.37 -7.97 -21.92
CA SER A 89 8.52 -7.11 -22.23
C SER A 89 9.41 -6.87 -21.00
N VAL A 90 10.67 -6.49 -21.21
CA VAL A 90 11.56 -6.04 -20.13
C VAL A 90 10.94 -4.85 -19.40
N ALA A 91 10.34 -3.89 -20.14
CA ALA A 91 9.68 -2.74 -19.55
C ALA A 91 8.54 -3.15 -18.62
N ARG A 92 7.70 -4.11 -19.03
CA ARG A 92 6.61 -4.60 -18.19
C ARG A 92 7.10 -5.38 -16.98
N LEU A 93 8.11 -6.24 -17.13
CA LEU A 93 8.71 -6.97 -16.02
C LEU A 93 9.38 -6.01 -15.02
N ARG A 94 10.06 -4.96 -15.50
CA ARG A 94 10.64 -3.92 -14.65
C ARG A 94 9.56 -3.18 -13.87
N ALA A 95 8.50 -2.73 -14.55
CA ALA A 95 7.37 -2.08 -13.89
C ALA A 95 6.73 -2.98 -12.83
N LEU A 96 6.54 -4.27 -13.10
CA LEU A 96 6.02 -5.23 -12.14
C LEU A 96 6.93 -5.37 -10.91
N VAL A 97 8.24 -5.54 -11.12
CA VAL A 97 9.21 -5.67 -10.03
C VAL A 97 9.22 -4.40 -9.17
N ASP A 98 9.26 -3.23 -9.81
CA ASP A 98 9.17 -1.95 -9.11
C ASP A 98 7.87 -1.86 -8.31
N GLU A 99 6.71 -2.13 -8.93
CA GLU A 99 5.40 -2.13 -8.29
C GLU A 99 5.36 -3.01 -7.02
N VAL A 100 5.97 -4.20 -7.07
CA VAL A 100 5.99 -5.11 -5.91
C VAL A 100 6.90 -4.58 -4.81
N PHE A 101 8.08 -4.06 -5.17
CA PHE A 101 8.95 -3.38 -4.21
C PHE A 101 8.26 -2.19 -3.56
N ALA A 102 7.46 -1.43 -4.31
CA ALA A 102 6.69 -0.31 -3.79
C ALA A 102 5.67 -0.74 -2.73
N VAL A 103 4.94 -1.82 -3.01
CA VAL A 103 3.95 -2.37 -2.08
C VAL A 103 4.65 -2.92 -0.83
N GLU A 104 5.74 -3.67 -0.98
CA GLU A 104 6.56 -4.14 0.15
C GLU A 104 7.11 -2.97 0.97
N LEU A 105 7.58 -1.91 0.30
CA LEU A 105 8.11 -0.73 0.94
C LEU A 105 7.06 0.04 1.74
N VAL A 106 5.86 0.26 1.17
CA VAL A 106 4.80 0.93 1.93
C VAL A 106 4.26 0.02 3.03
N ALA A 107 4.15 -1.29 2.81
CA ALA A 107 3.78 -2.22 3.87
C ALA A 107 4.83 -2.23 5.01
N GLU A 108 6.10 -2.06 4.70
CA GLU A 108 7.17 -1.93 5.69
C GLU A 108 7.10 -0.59 6.42
N VAL A 109 6.96 0.52 5.71
CA VAL A 109 7.04 1.85 6.31
C VAL A 109 5.69 2.27 6.91
N ALA A 110 4.60 2.16 6.15
CA ALA A 110 3.25 2.47 6.62
C ALA A 110 2.63 1.34 7.45
N GLY A 111 3.08 0.09 7.31
CA GLY A 111 2.61 -1.06 8.11
C GLY A 111 3.55 -1.49 9.25
N ARG A 112 4.56 -0.68 9.58
CA ARG A 112 5.49 -0.89 10.73
C ARG A 112 6.26 -2.23 10.65
N GLY A 113 6.87 -2.53 9.52
CA GLY A 113 7.65 -3.74 9.30
C GLY A 113 6.80 -5.00 9.41
N GLY A 114 5.55 -4.95 8.94
CA GLY A 114 4.59 -6.06 9.04
C GLY A 114 3.97 -6.24 10.44
N ARG A 115 4.26 -5.38 11.41
CA ARG A 115 3.60 -5.40 12.73
C ARG A 115 2.16 -4.87 12.69
N GLY A 116 1.77 -4.25 11.58
CA GLY A 116 0.46 -3.65 11.38
C GLY A 116 0.27 -2.37 12.20
N ARG A 117 -0.84 -1.68 11.92
CA ARG A 117 -1.23 -0.46 12.62
C ARG A 117 -2.19 -0.71 13.79
N LEU A 118 -2.68 -1.92 14.01
CA LEU A 118 -3.55 -2.21 15.14
C LEU A 118 -2.72 -2.43 16.40
N ALA A 119 -2.92 -1.59 17.41
CA ALA A 119 -2.18 -1.70 18.66
C ALA A 119 -2.53 -3.00 19.43
N PRO A 120 -1.62 -3.52 20.27
CA PRO A 120 -1.88 -4.67 21.13
C PRO A 120 -3.00 -4.38 22.16
N GLU A 121 -3.65 -5.42 22.70
CA GLU A 121 -4.73 -5.24 23.70
C GLU A 121 -4.19 -4.82 25.08
N GLU A 122 -2.93 -5.18 25.33
CA GLU A 122 -2.23 -5.03 26.58
C GLU A 122 -2.13 -3.54 26.97
N GLY A 123 -2.21 -3.27 28.27
CA GLY A 123 -1.99 -1.94 28.84
C GLY A 123 -2.96 -0.85 28.38
N GLY A 124 -4.05 -1.20 27.70
CA GLY A 124 -5.01 -0.24 27.14
C GLY A 124 -4.57 0.41 25.82
N LEU A 125 -3.47 -0.07 25.21
CA LEU A 125 -2.92 0.49 23.96
C LEU A 125 -3.98 0.53 22.85
N ARG A 126 -4.63 -0.60 22.55
CA ARG A 126 -5.72 -0.65 21.55
C ARG A 126 -6.92 0.20 21.93
N ALA A 127 -7.32 0.21 23.19
CA ALA A 127 -8.48 0.97 23.63
C ALA A 127 -8.28 2.48 23.41
N VAL A 128 -7.12 3.00 23.82
CA VAL A 128 -6.75 4.40 23.64
C VAL A 128 -6.55 4.73 22.16
N GLN A 129 -5.87 3.88 21.39
CA GLN A 129 -5.73 4.07 19.94
C GLN A 129 -7.10 4.18 19.25
N GLN A 130 -7.99 3.22 19.49
CA GLN A 130 -9.31 3.23 18.87
C GLN A 130 -10.17 4.42 19.35
N ALA A 131 -10.00 4.88 20.60
CA ALA A 131 -10.65 6.10 21.07
C ALA A 131 -10.20 7.34 20.27
N VAL A 132 -8.90 7.47 20.01
CA VAL A 132 -8.36 8.53 19.13
C VAL A 132 -8.97 8.44 17.73
N LEU A 133 -8.94 7.26 17.10
CA LEU A 133 -9.48 7.08 15.74
C LEU A 133 -10.98 7.37 15.66
N ARG A 134 -11.76 6.93 16.66
CA ARG A 134 -13.19 7.19 16.73
C ARG A 134 -13.49 8.69 16.93
N ALA A 135 -12.67 9.40 17.71
CA ALA A 135 -12.84 10.84 17.91
C ALA A 135 -12.64 11.62 16.60
N PHE A 136 -11.62 11.30 15.82
CA PHE A 136 -11.45 11.89 14.48
C PHE A 136 -12.59 11.53 13.54
N ALA A 137 -13.01 10.27 13.51
CA ALA A 137 -14.11 9.83 12.66
C ALA A 137 -15.46 10.48 13.00
N ALA A 138 -15.71 10.79 14.29
CA ALA A 138 -16.95 11.38 14.75
C ALA A 138 -16.94 12.93 14.74
N HIS A 139 -15.80 13.54 15.02
CA HIS A 139 -15.71 14.98 15.31
C HIS A 139 -14.67 15.73 14.49
N GLY A 140 -13.82 15.01 13.74
CA GLY A 140 -12.77 15.59 12.91
C GLY A 140 -11.64 16.24 13.69
N ARG A 141 -11.47 15.88 14.96
CA ARG A 141 -10.42 16.40 15.85
C ARG A 141 -9.95 15.33 16.83
N ALA A 142 -8.79 15.59 17.43
CA ALA A 142 -8.26 14.80 18.54
C ALA A 142 -9.26 14.73 19.72
N PRO A 143 -9.29 13.60 20.45
CA PRO A 143 -10.11 13.47 21.66
C PRO A 143 -9.65 14.42 22.76
N ALA A 144 -10.56 14.80 23.64
CA ALA A 144 -10.21 15.50 24.87
C ALA A 144 -9.59 14.53 25.89
N ASP A 145 -8.79 15.06 26.83
CA ASP A 145 -8.11 14.27 27.87
C ASP A 145 -9.06 13.32 28.61
N ARG A 146 -10.26 13.81 28.97
CA ARG A 146 -11.30 12.98 29.64
C ARG A 146 -11.72 11.74 28.84
N GLU A 147 -11.69 11.81 27.52
CA GLU A 147 -12.08 10.70 26.63
C GLU A 147 -10.95 9.67 26.53
N LEU A 148 -9.70 10.15 26.54
CA LEU A 148 -8.51 9.31 26.61
C LEU A 148 -8.40 8.61 27.97
N ASP A 149 -8.63 9.35 29.06
CA ASP A 149 -8.62 8.82 30.43
C ASP A 149 -9.70 7.74 30.60
N ALA A 150 -10.92 7.97 30.10
CA ALA A 150 -11.99 6.97 30.14
C ALA A 150 -11.64 5.69 29.34
N ALA A 151 -10.89 5.81 28.25
CA ALA A 151 -10.43 4.65 27.48
C ALA A 151 -9.31 3.86 28.20
N ALA A 152 -8.47 4.55 28.98
CA ALA A 152 -7.36 3.94 29.71
C ALA A 152 -7.75 3.43 31.11
N GLU A 153 -8.79 3.99 31.73
CA GLU A 153 -9.27 3.67 33.08
C GLU A 153 -9.44 2.16 33.35
N PRO A 154 -10.05 1.34 32.47
CA PRO A 154 -10.21 -0.10 32.72
C PRO A 154 -8.89 -0.87 32.89
N PHE A 155 -7.78 -0.28 32.44
CA PHE A 155 -6.45 -0.88 32.49
C PHE A 155 -5.61 -0.35 33.65
N GLY A 156 -6.11 0.64 34.40
CA GLY A 156 -5.41 1.21 35.56
C GLY A 156 -4.12 1.98 35.21
N VAL A 157 -3.96 2.39 33.94
CA VAL A 157 -2.80 3.14 33.45
C VAL A 157 -3.24 4.56 33.06
N PRO A 158 -2.48 5.62 33.39
CA PRO A 158 -2.79 6.97 32.94
C PRO A 158 -2.74 7.08 31.41
N ALA A 159 -3.71 7.76 30.79
CA ALA A 159 -3.77 7.84 29.32
C ALA A 159 -2.53 8.46 28.69
N ARG A 160 -1.90 9.44 29.35
CA ARG A 160 -0.62 10.02 28.92
C ARG A 160 0.51 8.98 28.76
N GLN A 161 0.53 7.96 29.61
CA GLN A 161 1.53 6.91 29.55
C GLN A 161 1.23 5.98 28.37
N VAL A 162 -0.04 5.61 28.20
CA VAL A 162 -0.47 4.80 27.05
C VAL A 162 -0.15 5.51 25.73
N LEU A 163 -0.39 6.83 25.63
CA LEU A 163 -0.03 7.64 24.46
C LEU A 163 1.48 7.65 24.19
N ALA A 164 2.31 7.76 25.22
CA ALA A 164 3.77 7.71 25.07
C ALA A 164 4.25 6.33 24.59
N GLU A 165 3.62 5.25 25.05
CA GLU A 165 3.92 3.89 24.58
C GLU A 165 3.46 3.67 23.13
N LEU A 166 2.29 4.20 22.76
CA LEU A 166 1.81 4.18 21.37
C LEU A 166 2.73 4.99 20.44
N ASP A 167 3.23 6.15 20.88
CA ASP A 167 4.19 6.99 20.16
C ASP A 167 5.54 6.29 19.97
N ALA A 168 6.11 5.75 21.04
CA ALA A 168 7.39 5.02 20.99
C ALA A 168 7.32 3.79 20.06
N ALA A 169 6.12 3.21 19.93
CA ALA A 169 5.86 2.11 19.03
C ALA A 169 5.37 2.56 17.63
N ASP A 170 5.25 3.85 17.32
CA ASP A 170 4.73 4.39 16.04
C ASP A 170 3.29 3.94 15.70
N PHE A 171 2.40 3.74 16.69
CA PHE A 171 0.96 3.56 16.42
C PHE A 171 0.24 4.90 16.16
N LEU A 172 0.82 5.97 16.66
CA LEU A 172 0.50 7.38 16.45
C LEU A 172 1.82 8.15 16.65
N SER A 173 1.82 9.46 16.44
CA SER A 173 2.98 10.30 16.77
C SER A 173 2.58 11.51 17.60
N LEU A 174 3.41 11.86 18.58
CA LEU A 174 3.28 13.05 19.41
C LEU A 174 4.33 14.12 19.04
N ASP A 175 4.00 15.39 19.28
CA ASP A 175 4.95 16.50 19.24
C ASP A 175 5.72 16.64 20.57
N GLY A 176 6.67 17.58 20.63
CA GLY A 176 7.47 17.82 21.83
C GLY A 176 6.68 18.31 23.05
N GLU A 177 5.41 18.66 22.88
CA GLU A 177 4.48 19.07 23.95
C GLU A 177 3.49 17.95 24.31
N GLY A 178 3.63 16.76 23.71
CA GLY A 178 2.77 15.60 23.95
C GLY A 178 1.42 15.65 23.23
N ARG A 179 1.24 16.55 22.26
CA ARG A 179 0.02 16.62 21.43
C ARG A 179 0.14 15.69 20.24
N LEU A 180 -0.98 15.19 19.75
CA LEU A 180 -1.00 14.38 18.53
C LEU A 180 -0.45 15.18 17.34
N ARG A 181 0.59 14.63 16.74
CA ARG A 181 1.16 15.04 15.44
C ARG A 181 0.64 14.17 14.31
N ALA A 182 0.39 12.88 14.57
CA ALA A 182 -0.21 11.95 13.62
C ALA A 182 -1.09 10.92 14.34
N ALA A 183 -2.24 10.59 13.77
CA ALA A 183 -3.17 9.58 14.29
C ALA A 183 -3.66 8.69 13.14
N TYR A 184 -2.74 7.92 12.55
CA TYR A 184 -2.93 7.23 11.27
C TYR A 184 -4.28 6.47 11.19
N PRO A 185 -5.13 6.76 10.19
CA PRO A 185 -4.84 7.55 8.98
C PRO A 185 -4.99 9.08 9.10
N PHE A 186 -5.49 9.60 10.23
CA PHE A 186 -5.84 11.02 10.36
C PHE A 186 -4.64 11.91 10.68
N SER A 187 -4.69 13.14 10.14
CA SER A 187 -3.83 14.23 10.53
C SER A 187 -4.58 15.21 11.47
N PRO A 188 -4.01 15.54 12.64
CA PRO A 188 -4.50 16.60 13.52
C PRO A 188 -4.31 18.01 12.94
N VAL A 189 -3.43 18.15 11.95
CA VAL A 189 -3.11 19.42 11.30
C VAL A 189 -3.56 19.41 9.82
N PRO A 190 -3.79 20.57 9.20
CA PRO A 190 -4.12 20.62 7.77
C PRO A 190 -3.03 19.99 6.90
N THR A 191 -3.47 19.21 5.91
CA THR A 191 -2.63 18.64 4.84
C THR A 191 -3.32 18.87 3.49
N ASP A 192 -2.68 18.55 2.38
CA ASP A 192 -3.35 18.59 1.07
C ASP A 192 -4.43 17.50 0.94
N HIS A 193 -4.41 16.47 1.80
CA HIS A 193 -5.28 15.29 1.72
C HIS A 193 -6.55 15.49 2.55
N HIS A 194 -7.60 16.04 1.93
CA HIS A 194 -8.87 16.30 2.58
C HIS A 194 -9.88 15.17 2.34
N VAL A 195 -10.46 14.62 3.42
CA VAL A 195 -11.44 13.53 3.33
C VAL A 195 -12.77 13.96 3.94
N ARG A 196 -13.84 13.87 3.16
CA ARG A 196 -15.22 14.05 3.62
C ARG A 196 -15.83 12.67 3.87
N ILE A 197 -16.17 12.39 5.12
CA ILE A 197 -16.78 11.12 5.54
C ILE A 197 -18.30 11.21 5.37
N GLN A 198 -18.93 10.16 4.82
CA GLN A 198 -20.39 10.08 4.75
C GLN A 198 -21.01 10.20 6.15
N ASP A 199 -21.99 11.11 6.26
CA ASP A 199 -22.72 11.41 7.51
C ASP A 199 -21.78 11.77 8.68
N GLY A 200 -20.59 12.30 8.35
CA GLY A 200 -19.51 12.58 9.29
C GLY A 200 -18.81 13.91 9.00
N PRO A 201 -17.71 14.17 9.73
CA PRO A 201 -16.94 15.38 9.58
C PRO A 201 -16.09 15.37 8.32
N ARG A 202 -15.48 16.52 8.07
CA ARG A 202 -14.32 16.66 7.19
C ARG A 202 -13.05 16.49 8.02
N VAL A 203 -12.10 15.74 7.51
CA VAL A 203 -10.84 15.41 8.19
C VAL A 203 -9.67 15.56 7.24
N TRP A 204 -8.48 15.71 7.81
CA TRP A 204 -7.22 15.64 7.09
C TRP A 204 -6.62 14.25 7.23
N ALA A 205 -5.97 13.76 6.18
CA ALA A 205 -5.22 12.51 6.20
C ALA A 205 -3.71 12.79 6.14
N MET A 206 -2.91 11.89 6.69
CA MET A 206 -1.45 12.07 6.75
C MET A 206 -0.78 11.95 5.37
N CYS A 207 -1.26 11.05 4.51
CA CYS A 207 -0.77 10.86 3.14
C CYS A 207 -1.87 10.29 2.21
N ALA A 208 -1.52 9.99 0.95
CA ALA A 208 -2.46 9.43 -0.01
C ALA A 208 -3.03 8.06 0.41
N VAL A 209 -2.19 7.13 0.88
CA VAL A 209 -2.62 5.79 1.34
C VAL A 209 -3.44 5.87 2.62
N ASP A 210 -3.10 6.79 3.54
CA ASP A 210 -3.92 7.07 4.71
C ASP A 210 -5.33 7.56 4.31
N ALA A 211 -5.41 8.48 3.35
CA ALA A 211 -6.69 9.01 2.86
C ALA A 211 -7.57 7.89 2.28
N LEU A 212 -6.98 7.01 1.45
CA LEU A 212 -7.64 5.83 0.89
C LEU A 212 -8.08 4.83 1.99
N GLY A 213 -7.37 4.79 3.12
CA GLY A 213 -7.61 3.87 4.23
C GLY A 213 -8.82 4.22 5.10
N ILE A 214 -9.27 5.48 5.09
CA ILE A 214 -10.38 5.94 5.95
C ILE A 214 -11.70 5.24 5.59
N ALA A 215 -12.03 5.10 4.31
CA ALA A 215 -13.26 4.43 3.87
C ALA A 215 -13.35 2.96 4.34
N PRO A 216 -12.36 2.08 4.04
CA PRO A 216 -12.40 0.70 4.49
C PRO A 216 -12.31 0.57 6.02
N MET A 217 -11.57 1.43 6.72
CA MET A 217 -11.51 1.44 8.20
C MET A 217 -12.88 1.69 8.83
N LEU A 218 -13.66 2.62 8.28
CA LEU A 218 -14.96 3.02 8.83
C LEU A 218 -16.14 2.21 8.28
N GLY A 219 -15.95 1.51 7.16
CA GLY A 219 -17.04 0.91 6.41
C GLY A 219 -18.05 1.94 5.89
N ARG A 220 -17.59 3.15 5.54
CA ARG A 220 -18.42 4.27 5.09
C ARG A 220 -17.88 4.85 3.79
N ASP A 221 -18.78 5.42 2.98
CA ASP A 221 -18.41 6.15 1.77
C ASP A 221 -17.61 7.41 2.13
N THR A 222 -16.66 7.78 1.28
CA THR A 222 -15.83 8.99 1.44
C THR A 222 -15.61 9.71 0.11
N GLU A 223 -15.35 11.01 0.19
CA GLU A 223 -14.81 11.80 -0.92
C GLU A 223 -13.46 12.37 -0.47
N ILE A 224 -12.40 12.01 -1.18
CA ILE A 224 -11.04 12.47 -0.97
C ILE A 224 -10.73 13.54 -2.02
N ARG A 225 -10.16 14.66 -1.61
CA ARG A 225 -9.58 15.67 -2.49
C ARG A 225 -8.14 15.92 -2.08
N SER A 226 -7.25 15.93 -3.05
CA SER A 226 -5.83 16.20 -2.88
C SER A 226 -5.29 17.05 -4.02
N LEU A 227 -4.10 17.61 -3.82
CA LEU A 227 -3.35 18.30 -4.86
C LEU A 227 -2.15 17.46 -5.29
N ASP A 228 -1.86 17.45 -6.58
CA ASP A 228 -0.61 16.94 -7.13
C ASP A 228 0.53 17.90 -6.75
N PRO A 229 1.60 17.43 -6.09
CA PRO A 229 2.66 18.30 -5.56
C PRO A 229 3.55 18.92 -6.65
N VAL A 230 3.52 18.43 -7.89
CA VAL A 230 4.32 18.98 -9.00
C VAL A 230 3.57 20.08 -9.73
N ASN A 231 2.28 19.86 -10.00
CA ASN A 231 1.50 20.74 -10.87
C ASN A 231 0.35 21.48 -10.18
N GLY A 232 0.04 21.14 -8.92
CA GLY A 232 -0.99 21.78 -8.10
C GLY A 232 -2.44 21.49 -8.54
N ARG A 233 -2.65 20.58 -9.50
CA ARG A 233 -3.99 20.22 -9.97
C ARG A 233 -4.62 19.21 -9.02
N GLU A 234 -5.95 19.24 -8.95
CA GLU A 234 -6.72 18.41 -8.04
C GLU A 234 -6.77 16.94 -8.51
N VAL A 235 -6.61 16.03 -7.56
CA VAL A 235 -6.97 14.61 -7.66
C VAL A 235 -8.12 14.36 -6.70
N THR A 236 -9.21 13.81 -7.20
CA THR A 236 -10.38 13.45 -6.39
C THR A 236 -10.65 11.95 -6.46
N VAL A 237 -10.93 11.33 -5.32
CA VAL A 237 -11.28 9.92 -5.20
C VAL A 237 -12.62 9.78 -4.49
N TYR A 238 -13.53 9.01 -5.07
CA TYR A 238 -14.85 8.74 -4.52
C TYR A 238 -14.98 7.28 -4.15
N PHE A 239 -15.23 7.00 -2.87
CA PHE A 239 -15.70 5.71 -2.40
C PHE A 239 -17.23 5.78 -2.31
N ARG A 240 -17.93 5.02 -3.15
CA ARG A 240 -19.40 4.98 -3.18
C ARG A 240 -19.90 3.55 -3.28
N ARG A 241 -20.63 3.08 -2.27
CA ARG A 241 -21.26 1.73 -2.26
C ARG A 241 -20.28 0.61 -2.61
N GLY A 242 -19.05 0.71 -2.09
CA GLY A 242 -17.98 -0.25 -2.33
C GLY A 242 -17.29 -0.14 -3.70
N GLN A 243 -17.65 0.82 -4.54
CA GLN A 243 -16.93 1.16 -5.77
C GLN A 243 -16.02 2.38 -5.54
N VAL A 244 -14.88 2.39 -6.22
CA VAL A 244 -13.93 3.50 -6.18
C VAL A 244 -13.84 4.12 -7.57
N ALA A 245 -13.96 5.45 -7.64
CA ALA A 245 -13.80 6.22 -8.87
C ALA A 245 -12.82 7.37 -8.65
N TRP A 246 -11.99 7.62 -9.65
CA TRP A 246 -10.89 8.60 -9.56
C TRP A 246 -11.05 9.66 -10.63
N THR A 247 -10.60 10.87 -10.33
CA THR A 247 -10.57 11.98 -11.29
C THR A 247 -9.28 12.76 -11.08
N PRO A 248 -8.41 12.85 -12.10
CA PRO A 248 -8.52 12.21 -13.42
C PRO A 248 -8.37 10.67 -13.36
N GLU A 249 -8.85 9.95 -14.39
CA GLU A 249 -8.69 8.48 -14.48
C GLU A 249 -7.21 8.05 -14.60
N SER A 250 -6.36 8.96 -15.06
CA SER A 250 -4.90 8.77 -15.14
C SER A 250 -4.19 8.86 -13.79
N ALA A 251 -4.89 9.25 -12.72
CA ALA A 251 -4.28 9.50 -11.42
C ALA A 251 -3.55 8.28 -10.88
N VAL A 252 -2.46 8.52 -10.15
CA VAL A 252 -1.65 7.47 -9.51
C VAL A 252 -1.26 7.92 -8.11
N VAL A 253 -0.85 6.95 -7.29
CA VAL A 253 -0.18 7.21 -6.01
C VAL A 253 1.30 6.90 -6.19
N LEU A 254 2.19 7.78 -5.77
CA LEU A 254 3.61 7.47 -5.71
C LEU A 254 3.96 7.04 -4.29
N ALA A 255 4.45 5.82 -4.16
CA ALA A 255 5.07 5.35 -2.94
C ALA A 255 6.54 5.74 -2.97
N SER A 256 7.07 6.33 -1.90
CA SER A 256 8.51 6.52 -1.80
C SER A 256 9.01 6.43 -0.37
N SER A 257 10.29 6.10 -0.24
CA SER A 257 10.99 6.06 1.04
C SER A 257 12.36 6.72 0.91
N GLY A 258 12.71 7.53 1.92
CA GLY A 258 14.08 7.95 2.20
C GLY A 258 14.82 6.96 3.12
N SER A 259 15.86 7.41 3.83
CA SER A 259 16.54 6.59 4.84
C SER A 259 15.56 6.15 5.95
N CYS A 260 15.40 4.84 6.10
CA CYS A 260 14.33 4.22 6.89
C CYS A 260 14.52 4.26 8.43
N SER A 261 14.88 5.40 9.02
CA SER A 261 14.98 5.52 10.48
C SER A 261 14.16 6.68 11.02
N GLY A 262 13.00 6.38 11.61
CA GLY A 262 12.14 7.36 12.28
C GLY A 262 10.66 6.99 12.24
N PRO A 263 9.79 7.80 12.88
CA PRO A 263 8.34 7.64 12.81
C PRO A 263 7.83 7.70 11.37
N ALA A 264 6.72 7.03 11.05
CA ALA A 264 6.21 6.98 9.68
C ALA A 264 5.82 8.36 9.12
N VAL A 265 5.41 9.29 10.00
CA VAL A 265 5.14 10.70 9.66
C VAL A 265 6.37 11.42 9.10
N ASP A 266 7.58 11.03 9.51
CA ASP A 266 8.84 11.66 9.07
C ASP A 266 9.44 10.97 7.83
N VAL A 267 9.25 9.65 7.73
CA VAL A 267 9.95 8.81 6.74
C VAL A 267 9.10 8.51 5.51
N CYS A 268 7.76 8.51 5.64
CA CYS A 268 6.83 8.03 4.61
C CYS A 268 5.86 9.09 4.13
N CYS A 269 5.19 9.79 5.05
CA CYS A 269 3.98 10.54 4.72
C CYS A 269 4.22 11.75 3.81
N SER A 270 5.38 12.42 3.91
CA SER A 270 5.75 13.54 3.03
C SER A 270 5.94 13.14 1.57
N ALA A 271 6.23 11.86 1.34
CA ALA A 271 6.72 11.32 0.08
C ALA A 271 5.68 10.41 -0.60
N LEU A 272 4.54 10.17 0.07
CA LEU A 272 3.46 9.29 -0.37
C LEU A 272 2.23 10.10 -0.80
N ASN A 273 2.19 10.51 -2.06
CA ASN A 273 1.23 11.50 -2.57
C ASN A 273 0.43 11.02 -3.78
N PHE A 274 -0.69 11.71 -4.04
CA PHE A 274 -1.47 11.60 -5.26
C PHE A 274 -0.84 12.43 -6.38
N PHE A 275 -0.92 11.93 -7.60
CA PHE A 275 -0.48 12.61 -8.81
C PHE A 275 -1.56 12.51 -9.88
N THR A 276 -1.69 13.53 -10.74
CA THR A 276 -2.69 13.52 -11.82
C THR A 276 -2.42 12.46 -12.86
N ASP A 277 -1.15 12.08 -13.04
CA ASP A 277 -0.70 11.10 -14.00
C ASP A 277 0.72 10.61 -13.69
N ARG A 278 1.15 9.57 -14.42
CA ARG A 278 2.48 8.97 -14.28
C ARG A 278 3.60 9.93 -14.70
N THR A 279 3.35 10.88 -15.59
CA THR A 279 4.38 11.85 -16.02
C THR A 279 4.70 12.82 -14.89
N SER A 280 3.66 13.32 -14.21
CA SER A 280 3.81 14.15 -13.02
C SER A 280 4.55 13.41 -11.90
N ALA A 281 4.14 12.16 -11.64
CA ALA A 281 4.79 11.30 -10.64
C ALA A 281 6.29 11.03 -10.97
N ALA A 282 6.62 10.80 -12.24
CA ALA A 282 8.00 10.63 -12.68
C ALA A 282 8.82 11.91 -12.52
N SER A 283 8.26 13.07 -12.87
CA SER A 283 8.93 14.36 -12.69
C SER A 283 9.20 14.65 -11.21
N TRP A 284 8.30 14.26 -10.31
CA TRP A 284 8.56 14.34 -8.88
C TRP A 284 9.75 13.45 -8.47
N ALA A 285 9.77 12.19 -8.93
CA ALA A 285 10.84 11.24 -8.59
C ALA A 285 12.21 11.71 -9.10
N GLU A 286 12.29 12.27 -10.30
CA GLU A 286 13.54 12.83 -10.87
C GLU A 286 14.10 13.99 -10.02
N ASN A 287 13.23 14.77 -9.38
CA ASN A 287 13.61 15.87 -8.50
C ASN A 287 13.92 15.42 -7.06
N HIS A 288 13.73 14.14 -6.73
CA HIS A 288 14.00 13.55 -5.42
C HIS A 288 14.89 12.30 -5.55
N PRO A 289 16.12 12.42 -6.09
CA PRO A 289 16.98 11.28 -6.41
C PRO A 289 17.43 10.47 -5.19
N ASP A 290 17.37 11.06 -4.00
CA ASP A 290 17.70 10.40 -2.73
C ASP A 290 16.55 9.51 -2.22
N MET A 291 15.38 9.53 -2.87
CA MET A 291 14.22 8.74 -2.50
C MET A 291 14.00 7.62 -3.52
N HIS A 292 13.75 6.42 -3.01
CA HIS A 292 13.34 5.32 -3.86
C HIS A 292 11.83 5.43 -4.10
N ALA A 293 11.44 5.98 -5.25
CA ALA A 293 10.05 6.28 -5.58
C ALA A 293 9.49 5.36 -6.66
N VAL A 294 8.28 4.85 -6.44
CA VAL A 294 7.62 3.93 -7.35
C VAL A 294 6.12 4.22 -7.42
N PRO A 295 5.52 4.29 -8.64
CA PRO A 295 4.09 4.48 -8.79
C PRO A 295 3.31 3.20 -8.45
N LEU A 296 2.32 3.34 -7.57
CA LEU A 296 1.27 2.36 -7.32
C LEU A 296 0.11 2.59 -8.30
N SER A 297 -0.42 1.51 -8.87
CA SER A 297 -1.72 1.55 -9.54
C SER A 297 -2.85 1.81 -8.54
N LEU A 298 -4.00 2.23 -9.05
CA LEU A 298 -5.22 2.46 -8.26
C LEU A 298 -5.57 1.26 -7.38
N ARG A 299 -5.62 0.06 -7.99
CA ARG A 299 -5.96 -1.18 -7.27
C ARG A 299 -4.93 -1.53 -6.21
N GLN A 300 -3.63 -1.31 -6.46
CA GLN A 300 -2.57 -1.55 -5.48
C GLN A 300 -2.72 -0.62 -4.28
N ALA A 301 -2.87 0.68 -4.52
CA ALA A 301 -3.03 1.67 -3.46
C ALA A 301 -4.29 1.40 -2.61
N GLU A 302 -5.41 1.06 -3.25
CA GLU A 302 -6.67 0.71 -2.57
C GLU A 302 -6.55 -0.59 -1.74
N SER A 303 -5.94 -1.63 -2.30
CA SER A 303 -5.74 -2.91 -1.61
C SER A 303 -4.87 -2.74 -0.38
N LEU A 304 -3.74 -2.03 -0.54
CA LEU A 304 -2.80 -1.73 0.52
C LEU A 304 -3.44 -0.91 1.64
N ALA A 305 -4.18 0.15 1.30
CA ALA A 305 -4.88 0.96 2.27
C ALA A 305 -5.94 0.16 3.07
N ARG A 306 -6.66 -0.75 2.39
CA ARG A 306 -7.61 -1.65 3.04
C ARG A 306 -6.93 -2.63 4.00
N GLU A 307 -5.80 -3.19 3.61
CA GLU A 307 -5.04 -4.12 4.44
C GLU A 307 -4.49 -3.44 5.71
N ILE A 308 -3.90 -2.25 5.56
CA ILE A 308 -3.31 -1.52 6.69
C ILE A 308 -4.38 -1.01 7.66
N PHE A 309 -5.47 -0.39 7.14
CA PHE A 309 -6.41 0.38 7.98
C PHE A 309 -7.75 -0.31 8.22
N GLY A 310 -8.17 -1.22 7.35
CA GLY A 310 -9.46 -1.93 7.46
C GLY A 310 -9.70 -2.59 8.82
N PRO A 311 -8.71 -3.29 9.41
CA PRO A 311 -8.88 -3.95 10.71
C PRO A 311 -8.98 -3.00 11.92
N LEU A 312 -8.60 -1.72 11.81
CA LEU A 312 -8.36 -0.87 12.98
C LEU A 312 -9.59 -0.64 13.86
N LEU A 313 -10.77 -0.55 13.25
CA LEU A 313 -12.05 -0.34 13.94
C LEU A 313 -13.07 -1.45 13.64
N ALA A 314 -12.62 -2.56 13.06
CA ALA A 314 -13.45 -3.76 12.91
C ALA A 314 -13.91 -4.26 14.28
N LYS A 315 -15.13 -4.80 14.33
CA LYS A 315 -15.72 -5.39 15.53
C LYS A 315 -15.24 -6.82 15.75
#